data_AF-A0A355F2Z1-F1
#
_entry.id   AF-A0A355F2Z1-F1
#
_cell.length_a   1.000
_cell.length_b   1.000
_cell.length_c   1.000
_cell.angle_alpha   90.00
_cell.angle_beta   90.00
_cell.angle_gamma   90.00
#
_symmetry.space_group_name_H-M   'P 1'
#
loop_
_entity.id
_entity.type
_entity.pdbx_description
1 polymer ?
#
loop_
_entity_poly.entity_id
_entity_poly.type
_entity_poly.pdbx_seq_one_letter_code
_entity_poly.pdbx_strand_id
1 'polypeptide(L)'
;MRTLAPLLALSLVATTSLAAQAPPPATAPPDEHQHHHHHGGGMPAAEPSASQMDMEGGREAQVREDTPEIAALKARFSVDYMLKPAQRRQLFDQYLTTLGTQGLLDVLEKRNPFCHDEAHELGRAVYVHFNKDVGKALSECGPRCSSACLHGVLKEAFGTSTIDQVRPLLATVCTQGAMADIRRPGNCAHGLGHALMMVAGNDVEKAIDGCSGFDGPAMGYYCVTGVYMELFNQAATWVKPGQSAFHPCDVSTRFPAACYRYQATRMLGALGGDRAELAEMCRSLPAGQRSGCFHGVGFTAMTAVAENPGLIRTVCPEEPGADQTLCLEGLIESLAVYQPAKAQESCGHLAGAAAEICRAAAREGTYRLDKPSLPLYLEH
;
A
#
# COMPACT_ATOMS: atom_id res chain seq x y z
N MET A 1 31.63 14.14 54.23
CA MET A 1 30.91 15.43 54.15
C MET A 1 29.67 15.16 53.30
N ARG A 2 28.47 14.98 53.89
CA ARG A 2 27.47 16.05 54.19
C ARG A 2 27.15 16.82 52.89
N THR A 3 25.94 16.87 52.33
CA THR A 3 24.60 17.12 52.92
C THR A 3 23.56 17.07 51.78
N LEU A 4 22.44 16.35 51.94
CA LEU A 4 21.04 16.86 52.10
C LEU A 4 20.34 17.44 50.84
N ALA A 5 19.18 16.83 50.52
CA ALA A 5 18.07 17.33 49.69
C ALA A 5 17.35 18.54 50.36
N PRO A 6 16.32 19.22 49.76
CA PRO A 6 14.97 18.61 49.59
C PRO A 6 14.05 19.12 48.45
N LEU A 7 13.05 18.29 48.15
CA LEU A 7 11.62 18.52 47.85
C LEU A 7 11.10 19.92 47.46
N LEU A 8 10.26 19.97 46.42
CA LEU A 8 8.98 20.68 46.46
C LEU A 8 7.97 20.09 45.46
N ALA A 9 6.88 19.57 46.03
CA ALA A 9 5.65 19.21 45.34
C ALA A 9 4.77 20.45 45.18
N LEU A 10 4.01 20.54 44.09
CA LEU A 10 2.77 21.33 44.06
C LEU A 10 1.75 20.64 43.15
N SER A 11 0.72 20.08 43.80
CA SER A 11 -0.58 19.76 43.21
C SER A 11 -1.40 21.04 43.07
N LEU A 12 -2.29 21.11 42.08
CA LEU A 12 -3.61 21.80 42.03
C LEU A 12 -3.97 22.00 40.54
N VAL A 13 -5.19 21.91 40.03
CA VAL A 13 -6.53 21.51 40.46
C VAL A 13 -7.33 21.43 39.15
N ALA A 14 -8.24 20.46 39.06
CA ALA A 14 -9.19 20.36 37.96
C ALA A 14 -10.27 21.45 38.08
N THR A 15 -10.64 22.06 36.96
CA THR A 15 -11.91 22.77 36.80
C THR A 15 -12.58 22.33 35.51
N THR A 16 -13.67 21.60 35.70
CA THR A 16 -14.72 21.29 34.74
C THR A 16 -15.44 22.57 34.31
N SER A 17 -15.83 22.65 33.03
CA SER A 17 -16.93 23.53 32.62
C SER A 17 -17.78 22.83 31.55
N LEU A 18 -18.96 22.37 31.98
CA LEU A 18 -20.10 22.04 31.15
C LEU A 18 -20.78 23.32 30.67
N ALA A 19 -21.16 23.36 29.39
CA ALA A 19 -22.33 24.04 28.83
C ALA A 19 -22.28 23.92 27.29
N ALA A 20 -23.34 23.76 26.50
CA ALA A 20 -24.73 23.36 26.68
C ALA A 20 -25.24 23.13 25.24
N GLN A 21 -25.99 22.06 24.99
CA GLN A 21 -26.67 21.80 23.72
C GLN A 21 -28.03 22.52 23.67
N ALA A 22 -28.43 22.99 22.49
CA ALA A 22 -29.79 23.41 22.15
C ALA A 22 -30.01 23.29 20.61
N PRO A 23 -31.26 23.22 20.09
CA PRO A 23 -31.78 22.13 19.25
C PRO A 23 -32.02 22.52 17.76
N PRO A 24 -32.45 21.58 16.89
CA PRO A 24 -32.65 21.83 15.46
C PRO A 24 -34.08 22.31 15.12
N PRO A 25 -34.29 22.91 13.93
CA PRO A 25 -35.58 22.90 13.25
C PRO A 25 -35.47 22.08 11.94
N ALA A 26 -36.27 21.04 11.72
CA ALA A 26 -37.70 21.00 11.36
C ALA A 26 -37.86 20.60 9.88
N THR A 27 -38.68 19.58 9.64
CA THR A 27 -38.87 18.81 8.41
C THR A 27 -40.04 19.29 7.53
N ALA A 28 -39.89 19.05 6.21
CA ALA A 28 -40.90 18.62 5.20
C ALA A 28 -41.75 19.68 4.45
N PRO A 29 -42.41 19.36 3.28
CA PRO A 29 -42.55 18.06 2.61
C PRO A 29 -42.40 18.14 1.04
N PRO A 30 -43.02 17.27 0.18
CA PRO A 30 -42.38 16.70 -1.02
C PRO A 30 -42.82 17.36 -2.33
N ASP A 31 -42.21 16.98 -3.47
CA ASP A 31 -42.89 17.18 -4.75
C ASP A 31 -42.75 15.96 -5.67
N GLU A 32 -43.90 15.59 -6.22
CA GLU A 32 -44.22 14.40 -6.99
C GLU A 32 -43.97 14.62 -8.48
N HIS A 33 -43.62 13.52 -9.16
CA HIS A 33 -43.97 13.17 -10.54
C HIS A 33 -43.67 14.16 -11.71
N GLN A 34 -42.91 13.66 -12.70
CA GLN A 34 -43.54 13.21 -13.95
C GLN A 34 -42.62 12.40 -14.87
N HIS A 35 -43.28 11.43 -15.50
CA HIS A 35 -42.80 10.48 -16.49
C HIS A 35 -42.45 11.15 -17.83
N HIS A 36 -41.42 10.62 -18.50
CA HIS A 36 -41.44 10.51 -19.96
C HIS A 36 -40.90 9.16 -20.41
N HIS A 37 -41.81 8.36 -20.99
CA HIS A 37 -41.53 7.24 -21.86
C HIS A 37 -40.93 7.74 -23.18
N HIS A 38 -39.93 7.05 -23.72
CA HIS A 38 -39.73 6.93 -25.18
C HIS A 38 -39.28 5.50 -25.54
N HIS A 39 -39.98 4.93 -26.51
CA HIS A 39 -39.76 3.64 -27.15
C HIS A 39 -38.86 3.79 -28.39
N GLY A 40 -38.22 2.67 -28.78
CA GLY A 40 -37.59 2.45 -30.09
C GLY A 40 -36.08 2.67 -30.04
N GLY A 41 -35.19 1.76 -30.42
CA GLY A 41 -35.28 0.67 -31.38
C GLY A 41 -34.02 0.76 -32.25
N GLY A 42 -33.32 -0.36 -32.48
CA GLY A 42 -32.22 -0.44 -33.45
C GLY A 42 -30.89 -0.91 -32.88
N MET A 43 -30.57 -2.18 -33.10
CA MET A 43 -29.17 -2.64 -33.20
C MET A 43 -28.55 -2.01 -34.47
N PRO A 44 -27.24 -1.73 -34.44
CA PRO A 44 -26.37 -2.50 -35.31
C PRO A 44 -25.11 -2.99 -34.60
N ALA A 45 -24.59 -4.11 -35.08
CA ALA A 45 -23.27 -4.63 -34.74
C ALA A 45 -22.17 -3.72 -35.30
N ALA A 46 -21.12 -3.48 -34.51
CA ALA A 46 -19.79 -3.06 -34.97
C ALA A 46 -18.72 -3.45 -33.94
N GLU A 47 -17.57 -3.82 -34.47
CA GLU A 47 -16.38 -4.44 -33.87
C GLU A 47 -15.47 -3.44 -33.09
N PRO A 48 -14.31 -3.87 -32.52
CA PRO A 48 -13.83 -3.44 -31.20
C PRO A 48 -13.04 -2.12 -31.24
N SER A 49 -13.08 -1.38 -30.14
CA SER A 49 -12.31 -0.14 -29.97
C SER A 49 -11.81 0.03 -28.54
N ALA A 50 -10.49 -0.12 -28.41
CA ALA A 50 -9.54 0.68 -27.64
C ALA A 50 -10.03 1.42 -26.36
N SER A 51 -9.47 0.96 -25.24
CA SER A 51 -8.78 1.71 -24.18
C SER A 51 -8.94 3.25 -24.09
N GLN A 52 -9.36 3.72 -22.92
CA GLN A 52 -8.99 4.97 -22.23
C GLN A 52 -9.61 4.87 -20.80
N MET A 53 -8.87 4.44 -19.77
CA MET A 53 -7.88 5.15 -18.93
C MET A 53 -8.47 6.30 -18.12
N ASP A 54 -8.43 6.13 -16.78
CA ASP A 54 -8.20 7.17 -15.78
C ASP A 54 -7.79 6.49 -14.45
N MET A 55 -6.48 6.46 -14.20
CA MET A 55 -5.86 5.94 -12.98
C MET A 55 -5.35 7.11 -12.13
N GLU A 56 -5.57 7.03 -10.83
CA GLU A 56 -5.20 8.06 -9.86
C GLU A 56 -3.71 8.44 -9.95
N GLY A 57 -3.45 9.69 -10.30
CA GLY A 57 -2.24 10.44 -9.89
C GLY A 57 -0.90 10.05 -10.51
N GLY A 58 -0.84 9.10 -11.44
CA GLY A 58 0.25 9.04 -12.41
C GLY A 58 -0.15 9.88 -13.60
N ARG A 59 0.60 10.94 -13.95
CA ARG A 59 0.53 11.49 -15.30
C ARG A 59 0.58 10.29 -16.24
N GLU A 60 -0.47 10.10 -17.04
CA GLU A 60 -0.45 9.23 -18.20
C GLU A 60 0.84 9.54 -18.95
N ALA A 61 1.82 8.66 -18.82
CA ALA A 61 3.04 8.78 -19.59
C ALA A 61 2.58 8.57 -21.03
N GLN A 62 2.38 9.67 -21.76
CA GLN A 62 2.19 9.62 -23.19
C GLN A 62 3.28 8.70 -23.72
N VAL A 63 2.89 7.56 -24.28
CA VAL A 63 3.79 6.62 -24.93
C VAL A 63 4.33 7.37 -26.14
N ARG A 64 5.40 8.14 -25.93
CA ARG A 64 6.16 8.74 -27.02
C ARG A 64 6.81 7.58 -27.73
N GLU A 65 6.47 7.41 -29.01
CA GLU A 65 7.21 6.49 -29.86
C GLU A 65 8.70 6.84 -29.83
N ASP A 66 9.52 5.83 -29.54
CA ASP A 66 10.97 6.00 -29.51
C ASP A 66 11.46 6.43 -30.89
N THR A 67 12.28 7.47 -30.96
CA THR A 67 13.01 7.75 -32.20
C THR A 67 13.98 6.60 -32.49
N PRO A 68 14.42 6.41 -33.76
CA PRO A 68 15.40 5.38 -34.10
C PRO A 68 16.67 5.43 -33.22
N GLU A 69 17.10 6.63 -32.83
CA GLU A 69 18.25 6.83 -31.95
C GLU A 69 17.99 6.33 -30.52
N ILE A 70 16.82 6.63 -29.96
CA ILE A 70 16.42 6.16 -28.62
C ILE A 70 16.24 4.64 -28.63
N ALA A 71 15.60 4.09 -29.67
CA ALA A 71 15.46 2.65 -29.82
C ALA A 71 16.83 1.95 -29.89
N ALA A 72 17.80 2.52 -30.63
CA ALA A 72 19.16 2.02 -30.69
C ALA A 72 19.90 2.14 -29.33
N LEU A 73 19.69 3.22 -28.57
CA LEU A 73 20.24 3.38 -27.23
C LEU A 73 19.67 2.35 -26.25
N LYS A 74 18.35 2.15 -26.23
CA LYS A 74 17.66 1.13 -25.43
C LYS A 74 18.17 -0.28 -25.76
N ALA A 75 18.33 -0.59 -27.04
CA ALA A 75 18.89 -1.87 -27.49
C ALA A 75 20.34 -2.06 -27.01
N ARG A 76 21.20 -1.03 -27.14
CA ARG A 76 22.59 -1.08 -26.64
C ARG A 76 22.64 -1.29 -25.12
N PHE A 77 21.87 -0.52 -24.36
CA PHE A 77 21.77 -0.68 -22.91
C PHE A 77 21.34 -2.10 -22.54
N SER A 78 20.31 -2.65 -23.19
CA SER A 78 19.84 -4.02 -22.94
C SER A 78 20.95 -5.06 -23.14
N VAL A 79 21.76 -4.92 -24.19
CA VAL A 79 22.91 -5.81 -24.47
C VAL A 79 24.00 -5.62 -23.43
N ASP A 80 24.41 -4.38 -23.14
CA ASP A 80 25.45 -4.10 -22.15
C ASP A 80 25.06 -4.63 -20.75
N TYR A 81 23.80 -4.44 -20.35
CA TYR A 81 23.27 -4.89 -19.07
C TYR A 81 23.27 -6.43 -18.92
N MET A 82 23.08 -7.18 -20.03
CA MET A 82 23.26 -8.63 -20.07
C MET A 82 24.72 -9.03 -19.88
N LEU A 83 25.60 -8.41 -20.68
CA LEU A 83 26.97 -8.88 -20.85
C LEU A 83 27.91 -8.43 -19.73
N LYS A 84 27.54 -7.39 -19.00
CA LYS A 84 28.41 -6.76 -17.98
C LYS A 84 27.72 -6.75 -16.60
N PRO A 85 27.39 -7.92 -16.01
CA PRO A 85 26.67 -7.98 -14.73
C PRO A 85 27.41 -7.26 -13.60
N ALA A 86 28.74 -7.30 -13.58
CA ALA A 86 29.58 -6.61 -12.59
C ALA A 86 29.59 -5.07 -12.75
N GLN A 87 29.11 -4.53 -13.87
CA GLN A 87 29.13 -3.09 -14.18
C GLN A 87 27.73 -2.48 -14.26
N ARG A 88 26.67 -3.22 -13.89
CA ARG A 88 25.28 -2.76 -14.02
C ARG A 88 25.02 -1.39 -13.41
N ARG A 89 25.63 -1.12 -12.25
CA ARG A 89 25.54 0.21 -11.62
C ARG A 89 26.11 1.32 -12.51
N GLN A 90 27.32 1.11 -13.03
CA GLN A 90 27.98 2.09 -13.91
C GLN A 90 27.21 2.28 -15.22
N LEU A 91 26.59 1.21 -15.74
CA LEU A 91 25.71 1.30 -16.89
C LEU A 91 24.47 2.16 -16.59
N PHE A 92 23.83 2.02 -15.44
CA PHE A 92 22.73 2.91 -15.07
C PHE A 92 23.18 4.37 -15.00
N ASP A 93 24.29 4.66 -14.32
CA ASP A 93 24.82 6.02 -14.21
C ASP A 93 25.12 6.64 -15.60
N GLN A 94 25.69 5.85 -16.53
CA GLN A 94 25.98 6.26 -17.90
C GLN A 94 24.70 6.56 -18.70
N TYR A 95 23.71 5.69 -18.64
CA TYR A 95 22.52 5.78 -19.49
C TYR A 95 21.43 6.68 -18.90
N LEU A 96 21.43 6.98 -17.60
CA LEU A 96 20.48 7.89 -16.97
C LEU A 96 20.48 9.28 -17.63
N THR A 97 21.65 9.77 -18.04
CA THR A 97 21.77 11.09 -18.69
C THR A 97 21.16 11.13 -20.09
N THR A 98 21.08 9.99 -20.78
CA THR A 98 20.63 9.91 -22.18
C THR A 98 19.23 9.32 -22.34
N LEU A 99 18.94 8.22 -21.66
CA LEU A 99 17.64 7.54 -21.68
C LEU A 99 16.69 8.04 -20.59
N GLY A 100 17.21 8.63 -19.52
CA GLY A 100 16.43 8.96 -18.33
C GLY A 100 15.93 7.72 -17.56
N THR A 101 15.30 7.96 -16.42
CA THR A 101 14.74 6.90 -15.56
C THR A 101 13.69 6.07 -16.31
N GLN A 102 12.76 6.74 -17.00
CA GLN A 102 11.66 6.07 -17.71
C GLN A 102 12.17 5.20 -18.87
N GLY A 103 13.13 5.69 -19.66
CA GLY A 103 13.69 4.90 -20.76
C GLY A 103 14.44 3.65 -20.29
N LEU A 104 15.07 3.70 -19.11
CA LEU A 104 15.70 2.54 -18.48
C LEU A 104 14.65 1.55 -17.94
N LEU A 105 13.60 2.04 -17.27
CA LEU A 105 12.49 1.21 -16.81
C LEU A 105 11.80 0.50 -17.99
N ASP A 106 11.63 1.16 -19.14
CA ASP A 106 11.07 0.54 -20.36
C ASP A 106 11.88 -0.70 -20.78
N VAL A 107 13.21 -0.61 -20.72
CA VAL A 107 14.09 -1.73 -21.08
C VAL A 107 13.99 -2.86 -20.05
N LEU A 108 13.98 -2.50 -18.76
CA LEU A 108 13.89 -3.48 -17.69
C LEU A 108 12.58 -4.28 -17.75
N GLU A 109 11.43 -3.60 -17.87
CA GLU A 109 10.10 -4.22 -17.96
C GLU A 109 9.96 -5.07 -19.23
N LYS A 110 10.43 -4.57 -20.38
CA LYS A 110 10.38 -5.31 -21.64
C LYS A 110 11.17 -6.62 -21.57
N ARG A 111 12.27 -6.63 -20.82
CA ARG A 111 13.12 -7.80 -20.65
C ARG A 111 12.57 -8.78 -19.62
N ASN A 112 12.15 -8.24 -18.48
CA ASN A 112 11.62 -8.99 -17.35
C ASN A 112 10.43 -8.20 -16.81
N PRO A 113 9.18 -8.61 -17.10
CA PRO A 113 8.00 -7.94 -16.58
C PRO A 113 7.96 -7.84 -15.04
N PHE A 114 8.76 -8.67 -14.34
CA PHE A 114 8.89 -8.62 -12.89
C PHE A 114 10.00 -7.70 -12.38
N CYS A 115 10.99 -7.30 -13.21
CA CYS A 115 12.16 -6.39 -13.05
C CYS A 115 12.60 -5.87 -11.64
N HIS A 116 12.31 -6.58 -10.57
CA HIS A 116 12.31 -6.04 -9.21
C HIS A 116 13.73 -5.77 -8.71
N ASP A 117 14.60 -6.78 -8.80
CA ASP A 117 15.99 -6.66 -8.36
C ASP A 117 16.77 -5.65 -9.22
N GLU A 118 16.51 -5.64 -10.53
CA GLU A 118 17.13 -4.69 -11.44
C GLU A 118 16.71 -3.25 -11.14
N ALA A 119 15.43 -3.04 -10.86
CA ALA A 119 14.91 -1.73 -10.54
C ALA A 119 15.36 -1.23 -9.16
N HIS A 120 15.63 -2.10 -8.18
CA HIS A 120 16.30 -1.70 -6.93
C HIS A 120 17.64 -1.00 -7.23
N GLU A 121 18.49 -1.59 -8.08
CA GLU A 121 19.78 -0.99 -8.42
C GLU A 121 19.66 0.29 -9.27
N LEU A 122 18.67 0.35 -10.17
CA LEU A 122 18.34 1.58 -10.90
C LEU A 122 17.93 2.70 -9.93
N GLY A 123 17.06 2.43 -8.97
CA GLY A 123 16.60 3.41 -8.00
C GLY A 123 17.73 4.07 -7.23
N ARG A 124 18.72 3.27 -6.82
CA ARG A 124 19.93 3.78 -6.18
C ARG A 124 20.71 4.73 -7.11
N ALA A 125 20.70 4.49 -8.42
CA ALA A 125 21.40 5.31 -9.42
C ALA A 125 20.64 6.61 -9.69
N VAL A 126 19.31 6.51 -9.79
CA VAL A 126 18.38 7.64 -9.91
C VAL A 126 18.56 8.63 -8.76
N TYR A 127 18.69 8.15 -7.51
CA TYR A 127 18.93 9.03 -6.36
C TYR A 127 20.21 9.87 -6.49
N VAL A 128 21.32 9.24 -6.90
CA VAL A 128 22.59 9.94 -7.10
C VAL A 128 22.49 10.90 -8.29
N HIS A 129 21.86 10.47 -9.38
CA HIS A 129 21.65 11.28 -10.59
C HIS A 129 20.87 12.58 -10.31
N PHE A 130 19.86 12.52 -9.43
CA PHE A 130 19.10 13.70 -9.02
C PHE A 130 19.72 14.45 -7.85
N ASN A 131 21.05 14.42 -7.70
CA ASN A 131 21.80 15.12 -6.66
C ASN A 131 21.27 14.83 -5.24
N LYS A 132 20.83 13.60 -5.00
CA LYS A 132 20.29 13.15 -3.71
C LYS A 132 18.99 13.85 -3.29
N ASP A 133 18.25 14.40 -4.25
CA ASP A 133 16.88 14.86 -4.03
C ASP A 133 15.95 13.64 -3.98
N VAL A 134 15.58 13.22 -2.77
CA VAL A 134 14.69 12.07 -2.53
C VAL A 134 13.36 12.27 -3.24
N GLY A 135 12.72 13.44 -3.12
CA GLY A 135 11.40 13.68 -3.71
C GLY A 135 11.44 13.59 -5.23
N LYS A 136 12.44 14.19 -5.87
CA LYS A 136 12.63 14.12 -7.32
C LYS A 136 12.94 12.70 -7.80
N ALA A 137 13.81 11.99 -7.10
CA ALA A 137 14.19 10.62 -7.44
C ALA A 137 12.99 9.65 -7.31
N LEU A 138 12.18 9.78 -6.26
CA LEU A 138 10.96 8.98 -6.08
C LEU A 138 9.91 9.32 -7.16
N SER A 139 9.75 10.60 -7.50
CA SER A 139 8.87 11.05 -8.60
C SER A 139 9.24 10.44 -9.94
N GLU A 140 10.53 10.32 -10.22
CA GLU A 140 11.03 9.80 -11.49
C GLU A 140 10.95 8.27 -11.57
N CYS A 141 11.00 7.56 -10.45
CA CYS A 141 10.82 6.12 -10.41
C CYS A 141 9.37 5.68 -10.65
N GLY A 142 8.40 6.34 -10.02
CA GLY A 142 6.99 5.91 -10.07
C GLY A 142 6.76 4.49 -9.51
N PRO A 143 5.61 3.86 -9.80
CA PRO A 143 5.24 2.55 -9.26
C PRO A 143 5.76 1.34 -10.07
N ARG A 144 6.48 1.59 -11.16
CA ARG A 144 6.97 0.58 -12.12
C ARG A 144 7.88 -0.47 -11.47
N CYS A 145 7.92 -1.67 -12.03
CA CYS A 145 8.62 -2.84 -11.44
C CYS A 145 8.22 -3.12 -9.97
N SER A 146 6.92 -3.04 -9.65
CA SER A 146 6.42 -3.21 -8.28
C SER A 146 7.05 -2.24 -7.28
N SER A 147 7.21 -0.97 -7.69
CA SER A 147 7.85 0.11 -6.90
C SER A 147 9.32 -0.15 -6.53
N ALA A 148 9.99 -1.09 -7.19
CA ALA A 148 11.39 -1.41 -6.91
C ALA A 148 12.36 -0.23 -7.09
N CYS A 149 12.17 0.62 -8.10
CA CYS A 149 12.99 1.82 -8.28
C CYS A 149 12.86 2.76 -7.08
N LEU A 150 11.64 2.95 -6.59
CA LEU A 150 11.37 3.72 -5.38
C LEU A 150 12.13 3.12 -4.17
N HIS A 151 12.06 1.79 -3.97
CA HIS A 151 12.81 1.11 -2.90
C HIS A 151 14.32 1.33 -3.03
N GLY A 152 14.86 1.29 -4.24
CA GLY A 152 16.26 1.59 -4.53
C GLY A 152 16.66 3.01 -4.12
N VAL A 153 15.81 4.01 -4.41
CA VAL A 153 16.03 5.40 -3.97
C VAL A 153 16.06 5.48 -2.44
N LEU A 154 15.09 4.88 -1.75
CA LEU A 154 15.03 4.88 -0.29
C LEU A 154 16.25 4.16 0.32
N LYS A 155 16.67 3.03 -0.26
CA LYS A 155 17.85 2.28 0.18
C LYS A 155 19.12 3.11 0.05
N GLU A 156 19.31 3.84 -1.04
CA GLU A 156 20.49 4.70 -1.21
C GLU A 156 20.42 5.95 -0.33
N ALA A 157 19.22 6.51 -0.13
CA ALA A 157 19.01 7.71 0.68
C ALA A 157 19.21 7.46 2.17
N PHE A 158 18.79 6.29 2.67
CA PHE A 158 18.73 5.99 4.09
C PHE A 158 19.59 4.80 4.52
N GLY A 159 20.28 4.10 3.62
CA GLY A 159 20.99 2.85 3.92
C GLY A 159 22.14 2.95 4.92
N THR A 160 22.61 4.17 5.23
CA THR A 160 23.61 4.45 6.28
C THR A 160 23.06 5.28 7.43
N SER A 161 21.77 5.62 7.39
CA SER A 161 21.10 6.41 8.43
C SER A 161 20.71 5.52 9.61
N THR A 162 20.48 6.13 10.77
CA THR A 162 19.84 5.49 11.92
C THR A 162 18.36 5.85 11.98
N ILE A 163 17.57 5.08 12.75
CA ILE A 163 16.16 5.41 13.00
C ILE A 163 15.99 6.83 13.56
N ASP A 164 16.87 7.24 14.47
CA ASP A 164 16.83 8.59 15.07
C ASP A 164 17.11 9.71 14.05
N GLN A 165 17.87 9.41 13.00
CA GLN A 165 18.12 10.37 11.91
C GLN A 165 16.93 10.44 10.93
N VAL A 166 16.24 9.32 10.69
CA VAL A 166 15.12 9.25 9.74
C VAL A 166 13.81 9.75 10.37
N ARG A 167 13.55 9.42 11.64
CA ARG A 167 12.27 9.69 12.32
C ARG A 167 11.80 11.15 12.19
N PRO A 168 12.64 12.18 12.41
CA PRO A 168 12.19 13.58 12.28
C PRO A 168 11.75 13.98 10.88
N LEU A 169 12.23 13.29 9.84
CA LEU A 169 11.89 13.58 8.44
C LEU A 169 10.48 13.08 8.08
N LEU A 170 9.98 12.07 8.81
CA LEU A 170 8.69 11.43 8.52
C LEU A 170 7.50 12.39 8.69
N ALA A 171 7.62 13.38 9.56
CA ALA A 171 6.56 14.36 9.82
C ALA A 171 6.15 15.14 8.56
N THR A 172 7.08 15.40 7.64
CA THR A 172 6.84 16.27 6.47
C THR A 172 7.03 15.58 5.13
N VAL A 173 7.83 14.52 5.05
CA VAL A 173 8.22 13.89 3.77
C VAL A 173 7.04 13.41 2.92
N CYS A 174 5.90 13.06 3.53
CA CYS A 174 4.72 12.59 2.80
C CYS A 174 3.65 13.66 2.53
N THR A 175 3.82 14.86 3.09
CA THR A 175 2.83 15.94 3.02
C THR A 175 3.40 17.22 2.43
N GLN A 176 4.71 17.27 2.18
CA GLN A 176 5.41 18.43 1.62
C GLN A 176 6.32 18.02 0.46
N GLY A 177 6.59 18.98 -0.43
CA GLY A 177 7.49 18.81 -1.58
C GLY A 177 6.98 17.81 -2.62
N ALA A 178 7.88 17.37 -3.51
CA ALA A 178 7.54 16.53 -4.66
C ALA A 178 6.83 15.21 -4.28
N MET A 179 7.07 14.68 -3.07
CA MET A 179 6.40 13.46 -2.60
C MET A 179 4.90 13.64 -2.40
N ALA A 180 4.46 14.80 -1.92
CA ALA A 180 3.06 15.12 -1.75
C ALA A 180 2.31 15.20 -3.10
N ASP A 181 3.03 15.60 -4.16
CA ASP A 181 2.46 15.75 -5.49
C ASP A 181 2.28 14.42 -6.23
N ILE A 182 3.07 13.40 -5.90
CA ILE A 182 3.11 12.13 -6.64
C ILE A 182 2.42 10.97 -5.92
N ARG A 183 2.19 11.07 -4.61
CA ARG A 183 1.70 9.95 -3.82
C ARG A 183 0.79 10.40 -2.70
N ARG A 184 -0.32 9.68 -2.54
CA ARG A 184 -1.18 9.82 -1.36
C ARG A 184 -0.35 9.60 -0.09
N PRO A 185 -0.52 10.43 0.96
CA PRO A 185 0.35 10.38 2.12
C PRO A 185 0.42 9.00 2.78
N GLY A 186 -0.70 8.28 2.91
CA GLY A 186 -0.72 6.94 3.51
C GLY A 186 0.12 5.92 2.73
N ASN A 187 0.16 6.03 1.40
CA ASN A 187 0.97 5.14 0.57
C ASN A 187 2.45 5.50 0.68
N CYS A 188 2.78 6.79 0.77
CA CYS A 188 4.13 7.24 1.12
C CYS A 188 4.56 6.70 2.50
N ALA A 189 3.70 6.78 3.51
CA ALA A 189 3.97 6.25 4.85
C ALA A 189 4.26 4.74 4.81
N HIS A 190 3.43 3.97 4.10
CA HIS A 190 3.68 2.54 3.85
C HIS A 190 5.05 2.28 3.23
N GLY A 191 5.42 3.00 2.17
CA GLY A 191 6.75 2.89 1.55
C GLY A 191 7.90 3.19 2.51
N LEU A 192 7.72 4.15 3.42
CA LEU A 192 8.72 4.46 4.45
C LEU A 192 8.82 3.38 5.53
N GLY A 193 7.77 2.61 5.77
CA GLY A 193 7.82 1.40 6.59
C GLY A 193 8.85 0.37 6.10
N HIS A 194 8.88 0.12 4.77
CA HIS A 194 9.92 -0.73 4.16
C HIS A 194 11.32 -0.16 4.39
N ALA A 195 11.49 1.16 4.20
CA ALA A 195 12.77 1.81 4.42
C ALA A 195 13.23 1.70 5.88
N LEU A 196 12.32 1.87 6.84
CA LEU A 196 12.64 1.75 8.26
C LEU A 196 13.06 0.33 8.64
N MET A 197 12.50 -0.71 8.01
CA MET A 197 12.99 -2.08 8.21
C MET A 197 14.44 -2.27 7.75
N MET A 198 14.82 -1.65 6.63
CA MET A 198 16.22 -1.66 6.18
C MET A 198 17.13 -0.89 7.15
N VAL A 199 16.72 0.32 7.56
CA VAL A 199 17.46 1.17 8.51
C VAL A 199 17.61 0.50 9.88
N ALA A 200 16.60 -0.24 10.32
CA ALA A 200 16.61 -0.98 11.57
C ALA A 200 17.41 -2.29 11.50
N GLY A 201 17.97 -2.66 10.35
CA GLY A 201 18.67 -3.94 10.18
C GLY A 201 17.75 -5.14 10.37
N ASN A 202 16.52 -5.07 9.85
CA ASN A 202 15.44 -6.05 9.99
C ASN A 202 14.91 -6.25 11.43
N ASP A 203 15.20 -5.32 12.34
CA ASP A 203 14.59 -5.31 13.68
C ASP A 203 13.19 -4.67 13.62
N VAL A 204 12.15 -5.51 13.68
CA VAL A 204 10.74 -5.11 13.54
C VAL A 204 10.34 -4.07 14.59
N GLU A 205 10.73 -4.27 15.85
CA GLU A 205 10.34 -3.37 16.94
C GLU A 205 10.97 -1.99 16.77
N LYS A 206 12.25 -1.94 16.41
CA LYS A 206 12.93 -0.67 16.10
C LYS A 206 12.34 0.02 14.87
N ALA A 207 11.92 -0.73 13.85
CA ALA A 207 11.28 -0.16 12.67
C ALA A 207 9.90 0.43 13.01
N ILE A 208 9.09 -0.26 13.82
CA ILE A 208 7.81 0.26 14.33
C ILE A 208 8.03 1.52 15.16
N ASP A 209 9.07 1.57 16.00
CA ASP A 209 9.44 2.79 16.73
C ASP A 209 9.79 3.94 15.79
N GLY A 210 10.39 3.65 14.64
CA GLY A 210 10.62 4.63 13.57
C GLY A 210 9.31 5.26 13.07
N CYS A 211 8.25 4.47 12.90
CA CYS A 211 6.95 4.96 12.41
C CYS A 211 6.27 5.99 13.34
N SER A 212 6.72 6.12 14.59
CA SER A 212 6.25 7.18 15.50
C SER A 212 6.61 8.61 15.05
N GLY A 213 7.42 8.76 14.01
CA GLY A 213 7.74 10.06 13.41
C GLY A 213 6.62 10.66 12.53
N PHE A 214 5.56 9.92 12.23
CA PHE A 214 4.42 10.43 11.48
C PHE A 214 3.39 11.13 12.37
N ASP A 215 2.85 12.23 11.87
CA ASP A 215 1.71 12.91 12.48
C ASP A 215 0.42 12.15 12.17
N GLY A 216 -0.18 11.58 13.21
CA GLY A 216 -1.51 10.97 13.16
C GLY A 216 -1.52 9.44 13.05
N PRO A 217 -2.54 8.79 13.64
CA PRO A 217 -2.58 7.34 13.78
C PRO A 217 -2.70 6.60 12.44
N ALA A 218 -3.34 7.21 11.43
CA ALA A 218 -3.47 6.63 10.09
C ALA A 218 -2.10 6.42 9.41
N MET A 219 -1.28 7.47 9.41
CA MET A 219 0.05 7.46 8.80
C MET A 219 0.98 6.50 9.55
N GLY A 220 0.94 6.53 10.88
CA GLY A 220 1.68 5.58 11.72
C GLY A 220 1.29 4.12 11.43
N TYR A 221 -0.01 3.82 11.38
CA TYR A 221 -0.50 2.48 11.03
C TYR A 221 -0.02 2.06 9.64
N TYR A 222 -0.19 2.89 8.61
CA TYR A 222 0.23 2.55 7.26
C TYR A 222 1.75 2.35 7.17
N CYS A 223 2.55 3.14 7.87
CA CYS A 223 3.98 2.87 8.00
C CYS A 223 4.24 1.47 8.59
N VAL A 224 3.56 1.09 9.68
CA VAL A 224 3.71 -0.23 10.28
C VAL A 224 3.25 -1.36 9.35
N THR A 225 2.25 -1.13 8.48
CA THR A 225 1.92 -2.13 7.44
C THR A 225 3.08 -2.38 6.47
N GLY A 226 3.87 -1.36 6.12
CA GLY A 226 5.08 -1.53 5.30
C GLY A 226 6.18 -2.30 6.03
N VAL A 227 6.35 -2.04 7.33
CA VAL A 227 7.27 -2.79 8.21
C VAL A 227 6.93 -4.29 8.22
N TYR A 228 5.66 -4.64 8.45
CA TYR A 228 5.24 -6.03 8.44
C TYR A 228 5.27 -6.65 7.05
N MET A 229 4.89 -5.93 5.98
CA MET A 229 5.02 -6.45 4.63
C MET A 229 6.46 -6.87 4.34
N GLU A 230 7.43 -6.03 4.71
CA GLU A 230 8.85 -6.34 4.54
C GLU A 230 9.29 -7.57 5.35
N LEU A 231 8.81 -7.71 6.59
CA LEU A 231 9.03 -8.92 7.39
C LEU A 231 8.54 -10.18 6.66
N PHE A 232 7.32 -10.17 6.12
CA PHE A 232 6.75 -11.34 5.43
C PHE A 232 7.39 -11.60 4.07
N ASN A 233 7.85 -10.57 3.34
CA ASN A 233 8.63 -10.74 2.12
C ASN A 233 9.94 -11.50 2.39
N GLN A 234 10.50 -11.36 3.59
CA GLN A 234 11.70 -12.05 4.03
C GLN A 234 11.41 -13.33 4.82
N ALA A 235 10.22 -13.94 4.69
CA ALA A 235 9.79 -15.11 5.46
C ALA A 235 10.83 -16.25 5.51
N ALA A 236 11.52 -16.52 4.39
CA ALA A 236 12.55 -17.55 4.32
C ALA A 236 13.72 -17.36 5.31
N THR A 237 13.92 -16.15 5.84
CA THR A 237 15.03 -15.83 6.77
C THR A 237 14.72 -16.11 8.24
N TRP A 238 13.43 -16.13 8.62
CA TRP A 238 13.01 -16.25 10.02
C TRP A 238 12.05 -17.43 10.28
N VAL A 239 11.40 -17.96 9.25
CA VAL A 239 10.55 -19.15 9.39
C VAL A 239 11.43 -20.36 9.71
N LYS A 240 11.12 -21.03 10.82
CA LYS A 240 11.81 -22.23 11.30
C LYS A 240 10.83 -23.41 11.39
N PRO A 241 11.30 -24.65 11.18
CA PRO A 241 10.47 -25.85 11.39
C PRO A 241 9.87 -25.88 12.80
N GLY A 242 8.62 -26.32 12.91
CA GLY A 242 7.92 -26.46 14.19
C GLY A 242 7.34 -25.16 14.77
N GLN A 243 7.51 -24.02 14.09
CA GLN A 243 6.81 -22.79 14.48
C GLN A 243 5.31 -22.88 14.20
N SER A 244 4.54 -22.23 15.07
CA SER A 244 3.10 -22.00 14.91
C SER A 244 2.78 -21.37 13.54
N ALA A 245 1.66 -21.77 12.94
CA ALA A 245 1.13 -21.14 11.72
C ALA A 245 0.74 -19.66 11.92
N PHE A 246 0.70 -19.19 13.17
CA PHE A 246 0.43 -17.81 13.55
C PHE A 246 1.70 -16.99 13.85
N HIS A 247 2.86 -17.64 13.94
CA HIS A 247 4.13 -16.96 14.16
C HIS A 247 4.52 -16.11 12.95
N PRO A 248 5.00 -14.86 13.10
CA PRO A 248 5.39 -14.19 14.35
C PRO A 248 4.28 -13.34 14.96
N CYS A 249 3.11 -13.23 14.34
CA CYS A 249 2.04 -12.36 14.85
C CYS A 249 1.40 -12.87 16.14
N ASP A 250 1.58 -14.15 16.49
CA ASP A 250 1.19 -14.70 17.79
C ASP A 250 2.03 -14.16 18.96
N VAL A 251 3.27 -13.71 18.69
CA VAL A 251 4.18 -13.15 19.69
C VAL A 251 4.41 -11.64 19.53
N SER A 252 4.19 -11.10 18.32
CA SER A 252 4.25 -9.66 18.05
C SER A 252 2.94 -8.99 18.43
N THR A 253 2.94 -8.22 19.52
CA THR A 253 1.71 -7.66 20.09
C THR A 253 1.39 -6.24 19.61
N ARG A 254 2.34 -5.55 18.97
CA ARG A 254 2.13 -4.17 18.49
C ARG A 254 1.53 -4.16 17.10
N PHE A 255 0.45 -3.41 16.92
CA PHE A 255 -0.30 -3.31 15.66
C PHE A 255 -0.71 -4.69 15.11
N PRO A 256 -1.48 -5.49 15.88
CA PRO A 256 -1.85 -6.85 15.49
C PRO A 256 -2.57 -6.90 14.14
N ALA A 257 -3.41 -5.91 13.83
CA ALA A 257 -4.10 -5.82 12.56
C ALA A 257 -3.13 -5.72 11.36
N ALA A 258 -2.05 -4.94 11.50
CA ALA A 258 -1.04 -4.78 10.47
C ALA A 258 -0.25 -6.09 10.23
N CYS A 259 0.05 -6.83 11.30
CA CYS A 259 0.75 -8.12 11.20
C CYS A 259 -0.15 -9.19 10.55
N TYR A 260 -1.36 -9.37 11.08
CA TYR A 260 -2.28 -10.43 10.63
C TYR A 260 -2.77 -10.25 9.19
N ARG A 261 -2.78 -9.02 8.68
CA ARG A 261 -3.01 -8.73 7.25
C ARG A 261 -2.13 -9.56 6.32
N TYR A 262 -0.87 -9.76 6.68
CA TYR A 262 0.09 -10.53 5.88
C TYR A 262 0.23 -11.98 6.36
N GLN A 263 0.02 -12.23 7.66
CA GLN A 263 0.02 -13.59 8.23
C GLN A 263 -1.02 -14.50 7.58
N ALA A 264 -2.17 -13.95 7.16
CA ALA A 264 -3.26 -14.72 6.54
C ALA A 264 -2.79 -15.58 5.34
N THR A 265 -1.84 -15.11 4.53
CA THR A 265 -1.26 -15.89 3.42
C THR A 265 -0.55 -17.14 3.91
N ARG A 266 0.21 -17.03 5.00
CA ARG A 266 0.92 -18.18 5.60
C ARG A 266 -0.05 -19.13 6.31
N MET A 267 -1.05 -18.59 7.00
CA MET A 267 -2.13 -19.38 7.59
C MET A 267 -2.86 -20.19 6.52
N LEU A 268 -3.27 -19.55 5.42
CA LEU A 268 -3.91 -20.23 4.29
C LEU A 268 -3.05 -21.35 3.71
N GLY A 269 -1.74 -21.10 3.55
CA GLY A 269 -0.79 -22.10 3.08
C GLY A 269 -0.66 -23.30 4.03
N ALA A 270 -0.65 -23.06 5.34
CA ALA A 270 -0.62 -24.12 6.36
C ALA A 270 -1.89 -24.97 6.37
N LEU A 271 -3.03 -24.39 5.97
CA LEU A 271 -4.31 -25.08 5.80
C LEU A 271 -4.48 -25.74 4.42
N GLY A 272 -3.44 -25.80 3.59
CA GLY A 272 -3.54 -26.36 2.25
C GLY A 272 -4.47 -25.60 1.30
N GLY A 273 -4.75 -24.32 1.60
CA GLY A 273 -5.65 -23.48 0.81
C GLY A 273 -7.11 -23.47 1.26
N ASP A 274 -7.46 -24.08 2.39
CA ASP A 274 -8.83 -24.05 2.91
C ASP A 274 -9.22 -22.66 3.43
N ARG A 275 -10.02 -21.94 2.64
CA ARG A 275 -10.50 -20.59 2.96
C ARG A 275 -11.58 -20.58 4.04
N ALA A 276 -12.40 -21.63 4.11
CA ALA A 276 -13.46 -21.72 5.09
C ALA A 276 -12.86 -21.91 6.49
N GLU A 277 -11.86 -22.79 6.61
CA GLU A 277 -11.11 -22.99 7.84
C GLU A 277 -10.31 -21.73 8.22
N LEU A 278 -9.71 -21.02 7.25
CA LEU A 278 -9.06 -19.74 7.52
C LEU A 278 -10.03 -18.71 8.12
N ALA A 279 -11.23 -18.57 7.54
CA ALA A 279 -12.22 -17.64 8.03
C ALA A 279 -12.67 -17.99 9.46
N GLU A 280 -12.84 -19.28 9.77
CA GLU A 280 -13.17 -19.73 11.13
C GLU A 280 -12.05 -19.42 12.13
N MET A 281 -10.79 -19.66 11.76
CA MET A 281 -9.67 -19.24 12.58
C MET A 281 -9.67 -17.73 12.81
N CYS A 282 -9.90 -16.91 11.77
CA CYS A 282 -9.99 -15.46 11.94
C CYS A 282 -11.07 -15.04 12.94
N ARG A 283 -12.24 -15.71 12.98
CA ARG A 283 -13.32 -15.41 13.94
C ARG A 283 -12.92 -15.68 15.40
N SER A 284 -12.03 -16.66 15.61
CA SER A 284 -11.55 -17.03 16.95
C SER A 284 -10.52 -16.05 17.53
N LEU A 285 -9.98 -15.15 16.72
CA LEU A 285 -8.94 -14.20 17.13
C LEU A 285 -9.52 -13.00 17.91
N PRO A 286 -8.72 -12.38 18.81
CA PRO A 286 -9.04 -11.08 19.41
C PRO A 286 -9.26 -9.98 18.36
N ALA A 287 -9.99 -8.91 18.71
CA ALA A 287 -10.46 -7.87 17.78
C ALA A 287 -9.39 -7.35 16.80
N GLY A 288 -8.24 -6.85 17.29
CA GLY A 288 -7.20 -6.32 16.40
C GLY A 288 -6.58 -7.38 15.47
N GLN A 289 -6.40 -8.62 15.95
CA GLN A 289 -5.89 -9.73 15.14
C GLN A 289 -6.93 -10.19 14.11
N ARG A 290 -8.20 -10.30 14.51
CA ARG A 290 -9.35 -10.61 13.66
C ARG A 290 -9.49 -9.59 12.53
N SER A 291 -9.37 -8.30 12.85
CA SER A 291 -9.43 -7.23 11.85
C SER A 291 -8.39 -7.40 10.75
N GLY A 292 -7.13 -7.61 11.14
CA GLY A 292 -6.04 -7.90 10.21
C GLY A 292 -6.26 -9.20 9.42
N CYS A 293 -6.72 -10.25 10.10
CA CYS A 293 -6.94 -11.56 9.51
C CYS A 293 -8.00 -11.52 8.41
N PHE A 294 -9.15 -10.87 8.64
CA PHE A 294 -10.18 -10.74 7.61
C PHE A 294 -9.75 -9.86 6.44
N HIS A 295 -9.01 -8.78 6.68
CA HIS A 295 -8.37 -8.06 5.58
C HIS A 295 -7.45 -8.99 4.78
N GLY A 296 -6.66 -9.82 5.46
CA GLY A 296 -5.80 -10.82 4.83
C GLY A 296 -6.58 -11.88 4.03
N VAL A 297 -7.73 -12.36 4.51
CA VAL A 297 -8.63 -13.29 3.79
C VAL A 297 -8.98 -12.73 2.42
N GLY A 298 -9.42 -11.46 2.37
CA GLY A 298 -9.70 -10.78 1.11
C GLY A 298 -8.47 -10.68 0.21
N PHE A 299 -7.35 -10.19 0.76
CA PHE A 299 -6.09 -10.05 0.04
C PHE A 299 -5.64 -11.36 -0.63
N THR A 300 -5.69 -12.49 0.09
CA THR A 300 -5.28 -13.79 -0.46
C THR A 300 -6.13 -14.30 -1.61
N ALA A 301 -7.33 -13.74 -1.82
CA ALA A 301 -8.22 -14.14 -2.92
C ALA A 301 -8.10 -13.24 -4.16
N MET A 302 -7.30 -12.17 -4.09
CA MET A 302 -7.18 -11.16 -5.13
C MET A 302 -6.94 -11.77 -6.52
N THR A 303 -5.99 -12.69 -6.65
CA THR A 303 -5.67 -13.35 -7.94
C THR A 303 -6.84 -14.16 -8.47
N ALA A 304 -7.48 -14.97 -7.62
CA ALA A 304 -8.63 -15.79 -8.02
C ALA A 304 -9.82 -14.93 -8.48
N VAL A 305 -10.09 -13.82 -7.78
CA VAL A 305 -11.14 -12.87 -8.17
C VAL A 305 -10.76 -12.08 -9.43
N ALA A 306 -9.49 -11.78 -9.65
CA ALA A 306 -9.04 -11.15 -10.90
C ALA A 306 -9.32 -12.05 -12.12
N GLU A 307 -9.06 -13.36 -11.97
CA GLU A 307 -9.33 -14.37 -13.01
C GLU A 307 -10.83 -14.63 -13.20
N ASN A 308 -11.60 -14.65 -12.10
CA ASN A 308 -13.05 -14.84 -12.12
C ASN A 308 -13.74 -13.87 -11.14
N PRO A 309 -14.16 -12.68 -11.62
CA PRO A 309 -14.76 -11.62 -10.80
C PRO A 309 -15.99 -12.05 -10.00
N GLY A 310 -16.73 -13.06 -10.47
CA GLY A 310 -17.90 -13.61 -9.78
C GLY A 310 -17.58 -14.29 -8.44
N LEU A 311 -16.33 -14.71 -8.22
CA LEU A 311 -15.89 -15.38 -6.98
C LEU A 311 -15.94 -14.46 -5.76
N ILE A 312 -15.96 -13.13 -5.94
CA ILE A 312 -16.07 -12.19 -4.81
C ILE A 312 -17.27 -12.49 -3.90
N ARG A 313 -18.35 -13.06 -4.45
CA ARG A 313 -19.57 -13.42 -3.72
C ARG A 313 -19.35 -14.50 -2.65
N THR A 314 -18.27 -15.27 -2.73
CA THR A 314 -18.02 -16.42 -1.85
C THR A 314 -16.74 -16.28 -1.03
N VAL A 315 -15.96 -15.21 -1.22
CA VAL A 315 -14.70 -15.01 -0.50
C VAL A 315 -14.92 -14.42 0.89
N CYS A 316 -15.74 -13.36 0.97
CA CYS A 316 -15.94 -12.61 2.20
C CYS A 316 -17.22 -13.06 2.93
N PRO A 317 -17.31 -12.85 4.25
CA PRO A 317 -18.53 -13.14 5.01
C PRO A 317 -19.77 -12.47 4.39
N GLU A 318 -20.89 -13.19 4.34
CA GLU A 318 -22.16 -12.67 3.81
C GLU A 318 -22.83 -11.67 4.77
N GLU A 319 -22.69 -11.91 6.08
CA GLU A 319 -23.26 -11.06 7.13
C GLU A 319 -22.59 -9.66 7.14
N PRO A 320 -23.38 -8.57 7.04
CA PRO A 320 -22.85 -7.22 7.12
C PRO A 320 -22.17 -6.96 8.47
N GLY A 321 -20.98 -6.34 8.43
CA GLY A 321 -20.23 -5.99 9.63
C GLY A 321 -18.75 -5.70 9.36
N ALA A 322 -17.98 -5.61 10.45
CA ALA A 322 -16.54 -5.33 10.39
C ALA A 322 -15.79 -6.35 9.53
N ASP A 323 -15.99 -7.65 9.77
CA ASP A 323 -15.28 -8.71 9.03
C ASP A 323 -15.52 -8.65 7.51
N GLN A 324 -16.78 -8.45 7.10
CA GLN A 324 -17.14 -8.29 5.68
C GLN A 324 -16.49 -7.04 5.11
N THR A 325 -16.54 -5.92 5.83
CA THR A 325 -15.93 -4.66 5.40
C THR A 325 -14.43 -4.82 5.17
N LEU A 326 -13.72 -5.34 6.17
CA LEU A 326 -12.27 -5.51 6.15
C LEU A 326 -11.84 -6.51 5.08
N CYS A 327 -12.58 -7.61 4.90
CA CYS A 327 -12.33 -8.56 3.82
C CYS A 327 -12.52 -7.94 2.43
N LEU A 328 -13.61 -7.22 2.20
CA LEU A 328 -13.86 -6.58 0.91
C LEU A 328 -12.80 -5.51 0.59
N GLU A 329 -12.43 -4.69 1.58
CA GLU A 329 -11.34 -3.73 1.45
C GLU A 329 -10.03 -4.44 1.11
N GLY A 330 -9.65 -5.47 1.87
CA GLY A 330 -8.40 -6.15 1.62
C GLY A 330 -8.29 -6.82 0.27
N LEU A 331 -9.42 -7.33 -0.25
CA LEU A 331 -9.51 -7.87 -1.59
C LEU A 331 -9.41 -6.79 -2.66
N ILE A 332 -10.30 -5.79 -2.58
CA ILE A 332 -10.56 -4.88 -3.69
C ILE A 332 -9.54 -3.76 -3.76
N GLU A 333 -9.05 -3.27 -2.64
CA GLU A 333 -8.03 -2.24 -2.65
C GLU A 333 -6.72 -2.77 -3.20
N SER A 334 -6.41 -4.02 -2.88
CA SER A 334 -5.25 -4.72 -3.45
C SER A 334 -5.48 -5.00 -4.94
N LEU A 335 -6.67 -5.48 -5.33
CA LEU A 335 -6.99 -5.73 -6.74
C LEU A 335 -6.94 -4.45 -7.57
N ALA A 336 -7.45 -3.33 -7.05
CA ALA A 336 -7.49 -2.05 -7.75
C ALA A 336 -6.09 -1.49 -8.04
N VAL A 337 -5.09 -1.81 -7.21
CA VAL A 337 -3.69 -1.44 -7.44
C VAL A 337 -3.14 -2.09 -8.72
N TYR A 338 -3.52 -3.34 -9.01
CA TYR A 338 -2.96 -4.09 -10.14
C TYR A 338 -3.88 -4.15 -11.36
N GLN A 339 -5.20 -4.28 -11.14
CA GLN A 339 -6.22 -4.49 -12.17
C GLN A 339 -7.50 -3.70 -11.82
N PRO A 340 -7.49 -2.36 -11.97
CA PRO A 340 -8.59 -1.46 -11.58
C PRO A 340 -9.92 -1.82 -12.25
N ALA A 341 -9.89 -2.17 -13.55
CA ALA A 341 -11.08 -2.59 -14.27
C ALA A 341 -11.68 -3.89 -13.70
N LYS A 342 -10.84 -4.85 -13.30
CA LYS A 342 -11.30 -6.09 -12.66
C LYS A 342 -11.83 -5.85 -11.25
N ALA A 343 -11.24 -4.92 -10.50
CA ALA A 343 -11.79 -4.52 -9.20
C ALA A 343 -13.21 -3.96 -9.34
N GLN A 344 -13.43 -3.05 -10.29
CA GLN A 344 -14.75 -2.48 -10.57
C GLN A 344 -15.74 -3.52 -11.09
N GLU A 345 -15.32 -4.40 -12.01
CA GLU A 345 -16.13 -5.52 -12.51
C GLU A 345 -16.59 -6.43 -11.36
N SER A 346 -15.67 -6.79 -10.46
CA SER A 346 -15.96 -7.64 -9.30
C SER A 346 -17.05 -7.04 -8.41
N CYS A 347 -16.99 -5.73 -8.15
CA CYS A 347 -18.03 -5.04 -7.38
C CYS A 347 -19.43 -5.08 -8.01
N GLY A 348 -19.54 -5.35 -9.31
CA GLY A 348 -20.81 -5.55 -10.00
C GLY A 348 -21.55 -6.85 -9.60
N HIS A 349 -20.85 -7.79 -8.98
CA HIS A 349 -21.43 -9.06 -8.52
C HIS A 349 -22.00 -9.01 -7.09
N LEU A 350 -21.86 -7.87 -6.40
CA LEU A 350 -22.39 -7.64 -5.06
C LEU A 350 -23.61 -6.71 -5.09
N ALA A 351 -24.41 -6.73 -4.02
CA ALA A 351 -25.57 -5.85 -3.85
C ALA A 351 -25.57 -5.20 -2.46
N GLY A 352 -26.38 -4.15 -2.28
CA GLY A 352 -26.54 -3.44 -1.01
C GLY A 352 -25.25 -2.87 -0.45
N ALA A 353 -25.11 -2.88 0.88
CA ALA A 353 -23.97 -2.31 1.60
C ALA A 353 -22.61 -2.90 1.16
N ALA A 354 -22.57 -4.21 0.87
CA ALA A 354 -21.35 -4.86 0.39
C ALA A 354 -20.87 -4.28 -0.95
N ALA A 355 -21.80 -3.95 -1.86
CA ALA A 355 -21.46 -3.31 -3.13
C ALA A 355 -20.96 -1.87 -2.94
N GLU A 356 -21.51 -1.13 -1.98
CA GLU A 356 -21.07 0.23 -1.66
C GLU A 356 -19.64 0.24 -1.09
N ILE A 357 -19.36 -0.65 -0.13
CA ILE A 357 -18.02 -0.85 0.44
C ILE A 357 -17.03 -1.23 -0.67
N CYS A 358 -17.39 -2.20 -1.50
CA CYS A 358 -16.54 -2.65 -2.61
C CYS A 358 -16.22 -1.50 -3.58
N ARG A 359 -17.23 -0.73 -4.01
CA ARG A 359 -17.02 0.40 -4.94
C ARG A 359 -16.20 1.51 -4.30
N ALA A 360 -16.37 1.77 -3.00
CA ALA A 360 -15.54 2.73 -2.28
C ALA A 360 -14.08 2.26 -2.25
N ALA A 361 -13.82 1.01 -1.86
CA ALA A 361 -12.50 0.38 -1.88
C ALA A 361 -11.84 0.47 -3.27
N ALA A 362 -12.60 0.20 -4.35
CA ALA A 362 -12.08 0.24 -5.72
C ALA A 362 -11.71 1.66 -6.18
N ARG A 363 -12.46 2.68 -5.74
CA ARG A 363 -12.21 4.08 -6.12
C ARG A 363 -11.13 4.74 -5.26
N GLU A 364 -11.05 4.39 -3.98
CA GLU A 364 -10.31 5.20 -2.99
C GLU A 364 -9.00 4.54 -2.55
N GLY A 365 -8.89 3.21 -2.73
CA GLY A 365 -7.66 2.46 -2.53
C GLY A 365 -7.18 2.31 -1.08
N THR A 366 -6.11 1.54 -0.92
CA THR A 366 -5.67 0.95 0.36
C THR A 366 -5.30 1.92 1.48
N TYR A 367 -4.83 3.12 1.13
CA TYR A 367 -4.08 3.98 2.05
C TYR A 367 -4.77 5.32 2.34
N ARG A 368 -6.11 5.33 2.30
CA ARG A 368 -6.93 6.50 2.60
C ARG A 368 -6.86 6.84 4.10
N LEU A 369 -6.51 8.08 4.44
CA LEU A 369 -6.27 8.49 5.84
C LEU A 369 -7.54 8.63 6.68
N ASP A 370 -8.69 8.81 6.05
CA ASP A 370 -9.99 9.11 6.65
C ASP A 370 -11.03 8.00 6.36
N LYS A 371 -10.54 6.77 6.25
CA LYS A 371 -11.36 5.59 5.98
C LYS A 371 -12.29 5.28 7.15
N PRO A 372 -13.60 5.03 6.95
CA PRO A 372 -14.52 4.70 8.03
C PRO A 372 -14.13 3.47 8.85
N SER A 373 -13.47 2.49 8.22
CA SER A 373 -12.95 1.28 8.86
C SER A 373 -11.60 1.48 9.55
N LEU A 374 -10.95 2.65 9.42
CA LEU A 374 -9.64 2.89 10.00
C LEU A 374 -9.57 2.60 11.52
N PRO A 375 -10.57 3.00 12.33
CA PRO A 375 -10.58 2.67 13.76
C PRO A 375 -10.45 1.17 14.05
N LEU A 376 -11.00 0.30 13.20
CA LEU A 376 -10.94 -1.16 13.37
C LEU A 376 -9.50 -1.72 13.26
N TYR A 377 -8.61 -1.01 12.55
CA TYR A 377 -7.19 -1.38 12.45
C TYR A 377 -6.34 -0.83 13.60
N LEU A 378 -6.84 0.19 14.29
CA LEU A 378 -6.16 0.89 15.39
C LEU A 378 -6.54 0.33 16.77
N GLU A 379 -7.50 -0.60 16.83
CA GLU A 379 -7.84 -1.35 18.02
C GLU A 379 -6.65 -2.24 18.43
N HIS A 380 -6.22 -2.11 19.69
CA HIS A 380 -5.10 -2.83 20.29
C HIS A 380 -5.56 -3.86 21.31
#